data_AF-G5PYP7-F1
#
_entry.id   AF-G5PYP7-F1
#
_cell.length_a   1.000
_cell.length_b   1.000
_cell.length_c   1.000
_cell.angle_alpha   90.00
_cell.angle_beta   90.00
_cell.angle_gamma   90.00
#
_symmetry.space_group_name_H-M   'P 1'
#
loop_
_entity.id
_entity.type
_entity.pdbx_description
1 polymer ?
#
loop_
_entity_poly.entity_id
_entity_poly.type
_entity_poly.pdbx_seq_one_letter_code
_entity_poly.pdbx_strand_id
1 'polypeptide(L)'
;MVDRFGYAILPSLSPYRVNNVTLDTRKMRSDAELTGGSQQIVPYAGAIARVNFATISGKAVLISVKMPDGGIPPMGADVFNGEGTNIGMVGQSGQIYARIAHPSGSLLVRWGTGANQRCRVAYQLDLHTKEPFLYLNKICEKE
;
A
#
# COMPACT_ATOMS: atom_id res chain seq x y z
N MET A 1 -20.37 3.36 11.92
CA MET A 1 -19.11 2.92 12.57
C MET A 1 -18.85 1.51 12.12
N VAL A 2 -17.58 1.16 11.87
CA VAL A 2 -17.19 -0.21 11.49
C VAL A 2 -16.89 -0.98 12.77
N ASP A 3 -17.37 -2.22 12.87
CA ASP A 3 -17.12 -3.08 14.02
C ASP A 3 -15.68 -3.66 14.02
N ARG A 4 -15.36 -4.45 15.06
CA ARG A 4 -14.03 -5.06 15.20
C ARG A 4 -13.67 -6.08 14.10
N PHE A 5 -14.66 -6.54 13.35
CA PHE A 5 -14.51 -7.53 12.28
C PHE A 5 -14.45 -6.89 10.89
N GLY A 6 -14.58 -5.56 10.80
CA GLY A 6 -14.53 -4.83 9.54
C GLY A 6 -15.88 -4.67 8.85
N TYR A 7 -17.01 -4.89 9.55
CA TYR A 7 -18.35 -4.76 8.98
C TYR A 7 -19.10 -3.54 9.51
N ALA A 8 -20.00 -3.00 8.69
CA ALA A 8 -20.91 -1.93 9.06
C ALA A 8 -22.24 -2.09 8.32
N ILE A 9 -23.32 -1.63 8.96
CA ILE A 9 -24.64 -1.52 8.32
C ILE A 9 -24.90 -0.04 8.05
N LEU A 10 -25.18 0.27 6.79
CA LEU A 10 -25.65 1.59 6.37
C LEU A 10 -27.16 1.50 6.14
N PRO A 11 -27.99 2.07 7.05
CA PRO A 11 -29.43 1.81 7.05
C PRO A 11 -30.20 2.56 5.95
N SER A 12 -29.62 3.61 5.36
CA SER A 12 -30.31 4.47 4.39
C SER A 12 -29.52 4.59 3.09
N LEU A 13 -30.11 4.05 2.02
CA LEU A 13 -29.68 4.23 0.64
C LEU A 13 -30.91 4.55 -0.22
N SER A 14 -30.75 5.44 -1.20
CA SER A 14 -31.82 5.75 -2.13
C SER A 14 -31.91 4.68 -3.22
N PRO A 15 -33.06 4.00 -3.37
CA PRO A 15 -33.20 2.98 -4.41
C PRO A 15 -33.20 3.62 -5.80
N TYR A 16 -32.69 2.88 -6.80
CA TYR A 16 -32.57 3.30 -8.20
C TYR A 16 -31.75 4.59 -8.42
N ARG A 17 -30.97 5.00 -7.42
CA ARG A 17 -30.10 6.18 -7.48
C ARG A 17 -28.67 5.80 -7.19
N VAL A 18 -27.73 6.58 -7.72
CA VAL A 18 -26.33 6.48 -7.35
C VAL A 18 -26.17 6.93 -5.90
N ASN A 19 -25.64 6.04 -5.07
CA ASN A 19 -25.26 6.33 -3.69
C ASN A 19 -23.75 6.23 -3.58
N ASN A 20 -23.10 7.31 -3.12
CA ASN A 20 -21.67 7.33 -2.86
C ASN A 20 -21.42 6.95 -1.40
N VAL A 21 -20.81 5.78 -1.19
CA VAL A 21 -20.44 5.29 0.13
C VAL A 21 -18.96 5.56 0.31
N THR A 22 -18.60 6.36 1.32
CA THR A 22 -17.22 6.76 1.60
C THR A 22 -16.85 6.43 3.04
N LEU A 23 -15.63 5.92 3.24
CA LEU A 23 -15.07 5.67 4.55
C LEU A 23 -14.15 6.82 4.98
N ASP A 24 -14.34 7.32 6.20
CA ASP A 24 -13.45 8.30 6.82
C ASP A 24 -12.21 7.61 7.39
N THR A 25 -11.05 7.89 6.81
CA THR A 25 -9.76 7.26 7.18
C THR A 25 -9.07 7.95 8.35
N ARG A 26 -9.56 9.10 8.85
CA ARG A 26 -8.87 9.90 9.89
C ARG A 26 -8.69 9.17 11.22
N LYS A 27 -9.57 8.20 11.52
CA LYS A 27 -9.52 7.37 12.73
C LYS A 27 -9.16 5.91 12.43
N MET A 28 -8.66 5.63 11.23
CA MET A 28 -8.25 4.28 10.85
C MET A 28 -6.95 3.90 11.57
N ARG A 29 -6.78 2.61 11.84
CA ARG A 29 -5.53 2.12 12.41
C ARG A 29 -4.39 2.32 11.40
N SER A 30 -3.20 2.64 11.89
CA SER A 30 -2.02 2.91 11.04
C SER A 30 -1.48 1.69 10.30
N ASP A 31 -1.90 0.49 10.69
CA ASP A 31 -1.52 -0.79 10.08
C ASP A 31 -2.45 -1.23 8.94
N ALA A 32 -3.46 -0.43 8.56
CA ALA A 32 -4.35 -0.70 7.44
C ALA A 32 -4.41 0.48 6.45
N GLU A 33 -4.54 0.18 5.16
CA GLU A 33 -4.88 1.12 4.07
C GLU A 33 -6.16 0.69 3.41
N LEU A 34 -6.86 1.63 2.78
CA LEU A 34 -7.90 1.33 1.82
C LEU A 34 -7.32 1.51 0.41
N THR A 35 -7.50 0.53 -0.47
CA THR A 35 -7.14 0.68 -1.90
C THR A 35 -8.00 1.76 -2.57
N GLY A 36 -9.21 2.00 -2.04
CA GLY A 36 -10.07 3.11 -2.44
C GLY A 36 -11.03 3.47 -1.31
N GLY A 37 -11.14 4.76 -0.99
CA GLY A 37 -11.95 5.25 0.13
C GLY A 37 -13.43 5.47 -0.20
N SER A 38 -13.83 5.39 -1.47
CA SER A 38 -15.21 5.65 -1.92
C SER A 38 -15.66 4.64 -2.97
N GLN A 39 -16.93 4.24 -2.90
CA GLN A 39 -17.57 3.28 -3.79
C GLN A 39 -18.95 3.81 -4.19
N GLN A 40 -19.37 3.54 -5.43
CA GLN A 40 -20.68 3.92 -5.93
C GLN A 40 -21.56 2.69 -6.12
N ILE A 41 -22.80 2.75 -5.64
CA ILE A 41 -23.78 1.66 -5.80
C ILE A 41 -25.15 2.19 -6.20
N VAL A 42 -25.92 1.36 -6.92
CA VAL A 42 -27.31 1.63 -7.33
C VAL A 42 -28.19 0.46 -6.87
N PRO A 43 -28.73 0.49 -5.64
CA PRO A 43 -29.52 -0.62 -5.11
C PRO A 43 -30.97 -0.60 -5.62
N TYR A 44 -31.58 -1.78 -5.73
CA TYR A 44 -33.03 -1.92 -5.92
C TYR A 44 -33.78 -1.65 -4.60
N ALA A 45 -35.08 -1.35 -4.69
CA ALA A 45 -35.91 -1.22 -3.50
C ALA A 45 -35.97 -2.55 -2.72
N GLY A 46 -35.69 -2.51 -1.42
CA GLY A 46 -35.65 -3.69 -0.55
C GLY A 46 -34.40 -4.57 -0.69
N ALA A 47 -33.45 -4.21 -1.56
CA ALA A 47 -32.22 -4.98 -1.72
C ALA A 47 -31.21 -4.71 -0.59
N ILE A 48 -30.52 -5.78 -0.16
CA ILE A 48 -29.35 -5.68 0.72
C ILE A 48 -28.11 -5.66 -0.17
N ALA A 49 -27.59 -4.47 -0.45
CA ALA A 49 -26.40 -4.30 -1.27
C ALA A 49 -25.13 -4.42 -0.43
N ARG A 50 -24.20 -5.30 -0.84
CA ARG A 50 -22.88 -5.43 -0.22
C ARG A 50 -21.90 -4.47 -0.91
N VAL A 51 -21.30 -3.57 -0.12
CA VAL A 51 -20.19 -2.71 -0.57
C VAL A 51 -18.90 -3.28 0.01
N ASN A 52 -17.91 -3.56 -0.83
CA ASN A 52 -16.62 -4.08 -0.39
C ASN A 52 -15.54 -3.00 -0.53
N PHE A 53 -14.76 -2.79 0.53
CA PHE A 53 -13.59 -1.91 0.53
C PHE A 53 -12.35 -2.78 0.73
N ALA A 54 -11.54 -2.90 -0.32
CA ALA A 54 -10.30 -3.65 -0.24
C ALA A 54 -9.31 -2.94 0.69
N THR A 55 -8.73 -3.69 1.62
CA THR A 55 -7.73 -3.19 2.55
C THR A 55 -6.37 -3.83 2.30
N ILE A 56 -5.32 -3.04 2.51
CA ILE A 56 -3.94 -3.51 2.51
C ILE A 56 -3.44 -3.40 3.95
N SER A 57 -3.07 -4.52 4.55
CA SER A 57 -2.49 -4.55 5.89
C SER A 57 -0.96 -4.48 5.83
N GLY A 58 -0.36 -3.75 6.77
CA GLY A 58 1.09 -3.64 6.90
C GLY A 58 1.51 -2.26 7.39
N LYS A 59 2.77 -2.18 7.83
CA LYS A 59 3.40 -0.93 8.24
C LYS A 59 3.73 -0.12 6.99
N ALA A 60 3.29 1.13 6.95
CA ALA A 60 3.69 2.06 5.90
C ALA A 60 5.17 2.42 6.07
N VAL A 61 5.95 2.31 5.00
CA VAL A 61 7.37 2.63 5.00
C VAL A 61 7.69 3.49 3.78
N LEU A 62 8.47 4.55 4.01
CA LEU A 62 9.06 5.39 2.98
C LEU A 62 10.57 5.10 2.94
N ILE A 63 11.03 4.46 1.87
CA ILE A 63 12.43 4.05 1.70
C ILE A 63 13.07 4.93 0.63
N SER A 64 14.08 5.70 1.00
CA SER A 64 14.96 6.39 0.05
C SER A 64 16.06 5.43 -0.39
N VAL A 65 16.06 5.09 -1.67
CA VAL A 65 17.02 4.14 -2.26
C VAL A 65 18.06 4.84 -3.12
N LYS A 66 19.32 4.44 -2.94
CA LYS A 66 20.45 4.82 -3.80
C LYS A 66 21.21 3.59 -4.26
N MET A 67 21.71 3.61 -5.48
CA MET A 67 22.61 2.57 -5.98
C MET A 67 24.03 2.75 -5.40
N PRO A 68 24.86 1.70 -5.33
CA PRO A 68 26.24 1.76 -4.85
C PRO A 68 27.12 2.75 -5.62
N ASP A 69 26.81 2.99 -6.88
CA ASP A 69 27.48 3.96 -7.75
C ASP A 69 26.98 5.41 -7.56
N GLY A 70 26.10 5.64 -6.58
CA GLY A 70 25.48 6.94 -6.30
C GLY A 70 24.29 7.26 -7.20
N GLY A 71 23.96 6.39 -8.16
CA GLY A 71 22.77 6.50 -9.00
C GLY A 71 21.47 6.30 -8.21
N ILE A 72 20.35 6.59 -8.85
CA ILE A 72 19.01 6.41 -8.26
C ILE A 72 18.17 5.56 -9.23
N PRO A 73 17.41 4.56 -8.76
CA PRO A 73 16.47 3.85 -9.62
C PRO A 73 15.49 4.83 -10.28
N PRO A 74 15.14 4.62 -11.56
CA PRO A 74 14.27 5.53 -12.27
C PRO A 74 12.87 5.57 -11.64
N MET A 75 12.22 6.72 -11.74
CA MET A 75 10.81 6.86 -11.37
C MET A 75 9.95 5.91 -12.23
N GLY A 76 8.98 5.25 -11.60
CA GLY A 76 8.16 4.24 -12.25
C GLY A 76 8.72 2.82 -12.20
N ALA A 77 9.89 2.61 -11.59
CA ALA A 77 10.38 1.25 -11.36
C ALA A 77 9.45 0.49 -10.40
N ASP A 78 9.10 -0.74 -10.75
CA ASP A 78 8.25 -1.59 -9.93
C ASP A 78 9.02 -2.13 -8.72
N VAL A 79 8.34 -2.24 -7.58
CA VAL A 79 8.89 -2.78 -6.34
C VAL A 79 8.12 -4.04 -5.95
N PHE A 80 8.84 -5.16 -5.88
CA PHE A 80 8.30 -6.45 -5.52
C PHE A 80 8.77 -6.87 -4.13
N ASN A 81 7.91 -7.56 -3.38
CA ASN A 81 8.28 -8.22 -2.14
C ASN A 81 8.98 -9.57 -2.40
N GLY A 82 9.39 -10.26 -1.33
CA GLY A 82 10.01 -11.59 -1.42
C GLY A 82 9.10 -12.70 -1.99
N GLU A 83 7.79 -12.46 -2.07
CA GLU A 83 6.80 -13.38 -2.64
C GLU A 83 6.56 -13.11 -4.14
N GLY A 84 7.20 -12.08 -4.70
CA GLY A 84 7.00 -11.67 -6.09
C GLY A 84 5.75 -10.81 -6.32
N THR A 85 5.08 -10.36 -5.26
CA THR A 85 3.94 -9.44 -5.33
C THR A 85 4.44 -8.01 -5.51
N ASN A 86 3.87 -7.27 -6.46
CA ASN A 86 4.13 -5.83 -6.59
C ASN A 86 3.47 -5.10 -5.41
N ILE A 87 4.28 -4.38 -4.63
CA ILE A 87 3.83 -3.66 -3.43
C ILE A 87 4.01 -2.15 -3.53
N GLY A 88 4.40 -1.64 -4.71
CA GLY A 88 4.63 -0.23 -4.93
C GLY A 88 5.54 0.07 -6.11
N MET A 89 5.89 1.35 -6.25
CA MET A 89 6.75 1.87 -7.29
C MET A 89 7.74 2.88 -6.74
N VAL A 90 8.84 3.09 -7.45
CA VAL A 90 9.80 4.16 -7.17
C VAL A 90 9.21 5.49 -7.65
N GLY A 91 9.07 6.43 -6.73
CA GLY A 91 8.68 7.80 -6.96
C GLY A 91 9.88 8.71 -7.27
N GLN A 92 9.67 10.01 -7.12
CA GLN A 92 10.71 11.00 -7.32
C GLN A 92 11.86 10.82 -6.33
N SER A 93 13.08 11.16 -6.77
CA SER A 93 14.29 11.08 -5.94
C SER A 93 14.59 9.70 -5.35
N GLY A 94 14.10 8.62 -5.96
CA GLY A 94 14.34 7.26 -5.47
C GLY A 94 13.55 6.91 -4.22
N GLN A 95 12.41 7.57 -3.99
CA GLN A 95 11.57 7.27 -2.84
C GLN A 95 10.60 6.14 -3.16
N ILE A 96 10.58 5.11 -2.32
CA ILE A 96 9.63 4.00 -2.40
C ILE A 96 8.65 4.13 -1.25
N TYR A 97 7.37 4.25 -1.58
CA TYR A 97 6.30 4.06 -0.61
C TYR A 97 5.77 2.64 -0.75
N ALA A 98 5.83 1.87 0.33
CA ALA A 98 5.34 0.49 0.34
C ALA A 98 4.73 0.15 1.71
N ARG A 99 3.78 -0.78 1.69
CA ARG A 99 3.28 -1.41 2.90
C ARG A 99 3.90 -2.78 3.10
N ILE A 100 4.55 -2.93 4.24
CA ILE A 100 5.31 -4.12 4.55
C ILE A 100 4.59 -4.88 5.67
N ALA A 101 4.25 -6.14 5.39
CA ALA A 101 3.60 -7.02 6.35
C ALA A 101 4.60 -7.71 7.30
N HIS A 102 5.81 -7.99 6.81
CA HIS A 102 6.84 -8.73 7.54
C HIS A 102 7.91 -7.79 8.14
N PRO A 103 8.40 -8.02 9.37
CA PRO A 103 9.37 -7.14 10.02
C PRO A 103 10.72 -7.12 9.32
N SER A 104 11.08 -8.15 8.57
CA SER A 104 12.32 -8.22 7.80
C SER A 104 12.07 -8.86 6.44
N GLY A 105 12.93 -8.55 5.48
CA GLY A 105 12.84 -9.10 4.14
C GLY A 105 13.71 -8.34 3.14
N SER A 106 13.48 -8.62 1.87
CA SER A 106 14.10 -7.89 0.76
C SER A 106 13.04 -7.43 -0.23
N LEU A 107 13.28 -6.27 -0.82
CA LEU A 107 12.50 -5.72 -1.92
C LEU A 107 13.32 -5.83 -3.19
N LEU A 108 12.70 -6.27 -4.26
CA LEU A 108 13.27 -6.27 -5.60
C LEU A 108 12.73 -5.05 -6.36
N VAL A 109 13.60 -4.11 -6.69
CA VAL A 109 13.29 -2.97 -7.54
C VAL A 109 13.67 -3.34 -8.97
N ARG A 110 12.73 -3.24 -9.92
CA ARG A 110 12.95 -3.61 -11.33
C ARG A 110 12.39 -2.55 -12.27
N TRP A 111 13.21 -2.09 -13.20
CA TRP A 111 12.82 -1.10 -14.23
C TRP A 111 13.08 -1.58 -15.66
N GLY A 112 13.50 -2.82 -15.84
CA GLY A 112 13.70 -3.43 -17.14
C GLY A 112 13.96 -4.93 -17.05
N THR A 113 14.28 -5.54 -18.18
CA THR A 113 14.50 -7.00 -18.30
C THR A 113 15.97 -7.40 -18.17
N GLY A 114 16.90 -6.45 -18.28
CA GLY A 114 18.33 -6.71 -18.14
C GLY A 114 18.77 -6.96 -16.70
N ALA A 115 19.84 -7.73 -16.52
CA ALA A 115 20.41 -8.01 -15.20
C ALA A 115 20.84 -6.73 -14.44
N ASN A 116 21.26 -5.69 -15.18
CA ASN A 116 21.63 -4.38 -14.62
C ASN A 116 20.44 -3.44 -14.40
N GLN A 117 19.21 -3.89 -14.67
CA GLN A 117 17.98 -3.09 -14.56
C GLN A 117 17.11 -3.51 -13.37
N ARG A 118 17.76 -4.10 -12.37
CA ARG A 118 17.16 -4.56 -11.12
C ARG A 118 18.16 -4.43 -9.98
N CYS A 119 17.65 -4.24 -8.77
CA CYS A 119 18.45 -4.20 -7.56
C CYS A 119 17.63 -4.68 -6.34
N ARG A 120 18.32 -5.15 -5.30
CA ARG A 120 17.70 -5.61 -4.06
C ARG A 120 17.95 -4.65 -2.91
N VAL A 121 16.92 -4.46 -2.09
CA VAL A 121 16.96 -3.64 -0.87
C VAL A 121 16.56 -4.50 0.32
N ALA A 122 17.51 -4.79 1.21
CA ALA A 122 17.20 -5.44 2.48
C ALA A 122 16.64 -4.43 3.49
N TYR A 123 15.57 -4.82 4.19
CA TYR A 123 14.97 -4.02 5.25
C TYR A 123 14.78 -4.84 6.52
N GLN A 124 14.81 -4.13 7.64
CA GLN A 124 14.43 -4.62 8.94
C GLN A 124 13.72 -3.46 9.64
N LEU A 125 12.51 -3.72 10.10
CA LEU A 125 11.57 -2.77 10.67
C LEU A 125 11.25 -3.18 12.09
N ASP A 126 11.11 -2.17 12.94
CA ASP A 126 10.43 -2.34 14.21
C ASP A 126 8.93 -2.07 14.02
N LEU A 127 8.14 -3.14 14.05
CA LEU A 127 6.69 -3.05 13.88
C LEU A 127 5.97 -2.49 15.12
N HIS A 128 6.65 -2.35 16.27
CA HIS A 128 6.06 -1.82 17.51
C HIS A 128 6.10 -0.30 17.63
N THR A 129 6.79 0.37 16.71
CA THR A 129 6.87 1.84 16.71
C THR A 129 5.49 2.48 16.49
N LYS A 130 5.19 3.54 17.27
CA LYS A 130 3.92 4.30 17.19
C LYS A 130 3.85 5.29 16.01
N GLU A 131 4.95 5.51 15.30
CA GLU A 131 4.98 6.36 14.10
C GLU A 131 3.98 5.86 13.04
N PRO A 132 3.26 6.76 12.35
CA PRO A 132 2.30 6.39 11.31
C PRO A 132 2.99 5.73 10.10
N PHE A 133 4.24 6.11 9.80
CA PHE A 133 5.08 5.49 8.79
C PHE A 133 6.55 5.53 9.22
N LEU A 134 7.36 4.63 8.69
CA LEU A 134 8.80 4.56 8.97
C LEU A 134 9.60 5.13 7.80
N TYR A 135 10.60 5.95 8.08
CA TYR A 135 11.52 6.45 7.06
C TYR A 135 12.83 5.66 7.10
N LEU A 136 13.27 5.13 5.97
CA LEU A 136 14.52 4.38 5.84
C LEU A 136 15.38 4.94 4.71
N ASN A 137 16.69 5.00 4.93
CA ASN A 137 17.67 5.20 3.86
C ASN A 137 18.38 3.87 3.62
N LYS A 138 18.37 3.38 2.37
CA LYS A 138 18.98 2.09 2.03
C LYS A 138 19.75 2.17 0.71
N ILE A 139 20.77 1.32 0.62
CA ILE A 139 21.52 1.08 -0.62
C ILE A 139 20.83 -0.08 -1.36
N CYS A 140 20.62 0.09 -2.66
CA CYS A 140 20.05 -0.93 -3.53
C CYS A 140 21.18 -1.70 -4.20
N GLU A 141 21.50 -2.89 -3.69
CA GLU A 141 22.59 -3.71 -4.22
C GLU A 141 22.21 -4.30 -5.57
N LYS A 142 23.15 -4.29 -6.54
CA LYS A 142 22.95 -4.94 -7.84
C LYS A 142 22.84 -6.45 -7.61
N GLU A 143 21.91 -7.08 -8.33
CA GLU A 143 21.72 -8.53 -8.30
C GLU A 143 22.82 -9.27 -9.09
#